data_AF-A0A9R1L8H3-F1
#
_entry.id   AF-A0A9R1L8H3-F1
#
_cell.length_a   1.000
_cell.length_b   1.000
_cell.length_c   1.000
_cell.angle_alpha   90.00
_cell.angle_beta   90.00
_cell.angle_gamma   90.00
#
_symmetry.space_group_name_H-M   'P 1'
#
loop_
_entity.id
_entity.type
_entity.pdbx_description
1 polymer ?
#
loop_
_entity_poly.entity_id
_entity_poly.type
_entity_poly.pdbx_seq_one_letter_code
_entity_poly.pdbx_strand_id
1 'polypeptide(L)'
;MIKTLISKENGEHVEEVASSYFNELVNRSLIQPVRFDNCGLVTHCKVHDMMRDLILYKCAEENFLTIVDDPQAITKLDNKVRRLSLHLHDDCETDRTKLWGNISLSQVRTFMTFTYCEDMPPLSLFKFLRVLHIEHYGVNRVDLTGLPNMHQLRYLAVHDGWDVELPTQITGLRHLETFDVYENVRHPFDIVHLPCLMFLNVSWYAARTPYGIGNMKSLRYVEDFNLMDNSIDNIESLGELASLRVISVYGYRPYAASMNRRMDALCSSLGKVGISLEYLGLYIEGCVDALMDLSPPPRRLERLWMGDRIKDYIDGELDPPDWPAELGSSFFSGHGWNADADECCFFSRVPNWMGELSNLKELEINVIKPDVGILAELPALTLLRIYIIQGLREFFVIHAREFPVLKHLELRLSSPSYLAFQAGAMPKLQWLRLQFSSVGCHQNARGPAGMQHLSALEDFFAISNSDYRATEYEKTCAESALKGAIKLHPKHPRLHINSSYDHYFK
;
A
#
# COMPACT_ATOMS: atom_id res chain seq x y z
N MET A 1 -6.70 -15.29 10.85
CA MET A 1 -5.74 -16.09 11.66
C MET A 1 -5.58 -15.53 13.09
N ILE A 2 -5.50 -14.21 13.23
CA ILE A 2 -5.28 -13.51 14.50
C ILE A 2 -6.40 -13.76 15.54
N LYS A 3 -7.67 -13.88 15.13
CA LYS A 3 -8.82 -14.13 16.02
C LYS A 3 -8.72 -15.42 16.88
N THR A 4 -7.88 -16.39 16.49
CA THR A 4 -7.66 -17.61 17.30
C THR A 4 -6.45 -17.51 18.22
N LEU A 5 -5.64 -16.46 18.08
CA LEU A 5 -4.45 -16.18 18.89
C LEU A 5 -4.67 -15.01 19.85
N ILE A 6 -5.65 -14.15 19.56
CA ILE A 6 -6.04 -13.00 20.38
C ILE A 6 -7.34 -13.32 21.13
N SER A 7 -7.31 -13.23 22.47
CA SER A 7 -8.52 -13.20 23.29
C SER A 7 -9.23 -11.86 23.09
N LYS A 8 -10.54 -11.91 22.85
CA LYS A 8 -11.39 -10.71 22.94
C LYS A 8 -11.57 -10.39 24.41
N GLU A 9 -10.77 -9.47 24.94
CA GLU A 9 -11.10 -8.80 26.20
C GLU A 9 -11.87 -7.52 25.87
N ASN A 10 -13.02 -7.31 26.50
CA ASN A 10 -13.71 -6.01 26.59
C ASN A 10 -14.20 -5.31 25.31
N GLY A 11 -14.82 -6.03 24.37
CA GLY A 11 -15.57 -5.38 23.29
C GLY A 11 -14.75 -4.57 22.27
N GLU A 12 -13.42 -4.58 22.40
CA GLU A 12 -12.48 -3.96 21.47
C GLU A 12 -12.48 -4.69 20.11
N HIS A 13 -12.22 -3.94 19.03
CA HIS A 13 -12.07 -4.53 17.71
C HIS A 13 -10.79 -5.37 17.65
N VAL A 14 -10.86 -6.57 17.05
CA VAL A 14 -9.74 -7.52 17.02
C VAL A 14 -8.51 -6.92 16.33
N GLU A 15 -8.73 -6.04 15.35
CA GLU A 15 -7.71 -5.32 14.62
C GLU A 15 -6.92 -4.33 15.50
N GLU A 16 -7.59 -3.64 16.42
CA GLU A 16 -6.95 -2.70 17.37
C GLU A 16 -6.08 -3.48 18.36
N VAL A 17 -6.62 -4.57 18.91
CA VAL A 17 -5.87 -5.47 19.80
C VAL A 17 -4.67 -6.08 19.08
N ALA A 18 -4.83 -6.49 17.82
CA ALA A 18 -3.74 -7.00 16.99
C ALA A 18 -2.65 -5.95 16.76
N SER A 19 -3.05 -4.72 16.47
CA SER A 19 -2.12 -3.60 16.28
C SER A 19 -1.35 -3.29 17.56
N SER A 20 -2.00 -3.37 18.72
CA SER A 20 -1.36 -3.20 20.03
C SER A 20 -0.29 -4.28 20.28
N TYR A 21 -0.62 -5.55 20.08
CA TYR A 21 0.36 -6.64 20.22
C TYR A 21 1.51 -6.52 19.22
N PHE A 22 1.22 -6.17 17.96
CA PHE A 22 2.26 -5.92 16.96
C PHE A 22 3.23 -4.84 17.44
N ASN A 23 2.71 -3.70 17.92
CA ASN A 23 3.52 -2.63 18.47
C ASN A 23 4.33 -3.07 19.69
N GLU A 24 3.78 -3.93 20.55
CA GLU A 24 4.51 -4.51 21.68
C GLU A 24 5.68 -5.39 21.23
N LEU A 25 5.49 -6.22 20.19
CA LEU A 25 6.56 -7.05 19.63
C LEU A 25 7.69 -6.19 19.05
N VAL A 26 7.35 -5.08 18.38
CA VAL A 26 8.32 -4.10 17.86
C VAL A 26 9.04 -3.39 19.00
N ASN A 27 8.29 -2.87 19.99
CA ASN A 27 8.84 -2.13 21.13
C ASN A 27 9.76 -2.97 22.02
N ARG A 28 9.54 -4.29 22.06
CA ARG A 28 10.41 -5.25 22.74
C ARG A 28 11.54 -5.78 21.85
N SER A 29 11.64 -5.28 20.62
CA SER A 29 12.64 -5.69 19.62
C SER A 29 12.61 -7.19 19.28
N LEU A 30 11.47 -7.85 19.47
CA LEU A 30 11.28 -9.26 19.10
C LEU A 30 11.10 -9.40 17.59
N ILE A 31 10.44 -8.40 17.00
CA ILE A 31 10.41 -8.16 15.56
C ILE A 31 10.99 -6.77 15.31
N GLN A 32 11.69 -6.62 14.19
CA GLN A 32 12.40 -5.42 13.80
C GLN A 32 11.85 -4.95 12.46
N PRO A 33 11.35 -3.72 12.37
CA PRO A 33 11.10 -3.08 11.08
C PRO A 33 12.38 -3.08 10.24
N VAL A 34 12.32 -3.64 9.04
CA VAL A 34 13.47 -3.73 8.12
C VAL A 34 13.25 -2.97 6.82
N ARG A 35 12.00 -2.88 6.37
CA ARG A 35 11.62 -2.01 5.26
C ARG A 35 10.49 -1.12 5.69
N PHE A 36 10.57 0.09 5.19
CA PHE A 36 9.52 1.07 5.32
C PHE A 36 9.07 1.43 3.91
N ASP A 37 7.81 1.77 3.74
CA ASP A 37 7.42 2.47 2.52
C ASP A 37 8.07 3.86 2.50
N ASN A 38 7.84 4.59 1.41
CA ASN A 38 8.26 5.97 1.29
C ASN A 38 7.81 6.84 2.49
N CYS A 39 6.74 6.43 3.21
CA CYS A 39 6.10 7.16 4.31
C CYS A 39 6.77 6.93 5.66
N GLY A 40 7.74 6.01 5.73
CA GLY A 40 8.27 5.57 7.01
C GLY A 40 7.31 4.63 7.75
N LEU A 41 6.27 4.11 7.10
CA LEU A 41 5.45 3.03 7.65
C LEU A 41 6.13 1.70 7.42
N VAL A 42 6.08 0.84 8.42
CA VAL A 42 6.70 -0.48 8.36
C VAL A 42 5.97 -1.34 7.34
N THR A 43 6.63 -1.65 6.23
CA THR A 43 6.12 -2.59 5.21
C THR A 43 6.62 -4.00 5.46
N HIS A 44 7.84 -4.13 5.96
CA HIS A 44 8.44 -5.44 6.24
C HIS A 44 9.07 -5.46 7.63
N CYS A 45 8.85 -6.55 8.34
CA CYS A 45 9.50 -6.84 9.61
C CYS A 45 10.37 -8.09 9.47
N LYS A 46 11.52 -8.09 10.14
CA LYS A 46 12.33 -9.27 10.39
C LYS A 46 12.12 -9.72 11.83
N VAL A 47 11.95 -11.02 12.05
CA VAL A 47 11.99 -11.58 13.41
C VAL A 47 13.44 -11.63 13.88
N HIS A 48 13.71 -11.18 15.12
CA HIS A 48 15.05 -11.24 15.69
C HIS A 48 15.58 -12.67 15.70
N ASP A 49 16.84 -12.91 15.33
CA ASP A 49 17.37 -14.26 15.07
C ASP A 49 17.23 -15.19 16.29
N MET A 50 17.58 -14.73 17.50
CA MET A 50 17.34 -15.50 18.75
C MET A 50 15.85 -15.85 18.98
N MET A 51 14.94 -14.95 18.62
CA MET A 51 13.50 -15.21 18.74
C MET A 51 13.02 -16.20 17.69
N ARG A 52 13.57 -16.14 16.48
CA ARG A 52 13.33 -17.13 15.43
C ARG A 52 13.73 -18.53 15.91
N ASP A 53 14.92 -18.69 16.48
CA ASP A 53 15.39 -19.98 16.99
C ASP A 53 14.50 -20.51 18.14
N LEU A 54 14.11 -19.64 19.06
CA LEU A 54 13.18 -19.99 20.14
C LEU A 54 11.81 -20.41 19.60
N ILE A 55 11.27 -19.68 18.61
CA ILE A 55 10.01 -20.01 17.96
C ILE A 55 10.11 -21.36 17.26
N LEU A 56 11.18 -21.63 16.52
CA LEU A 56 11.39 -22.92 15.85
C LEU A 56 11.50 -24.07 16.87
N TYR A 57 12.25 -23.87 17.95
CA TYR A 57 12.35 -24.85 19.04
C TYR A 57 10.98 -25.14 19.65
N LYS A 58 10.20 -24.11 19.98
CA LYS A 58 8.85 -24.27 20.55
C LYS A 58 7.87 -24.90 19.56
N CYS A 59 7.95 -24.53 18.28
CA CYS A 59 7.14 -25.13 17.23
C CYS A 59 7.41 -26.63 17.08
N ALA A 60 8.67 -27.06 17.18
CA ALA A 60 9.04 -28.46 17.15
C ALA A 60 8.60 -29.21 18.41
N GLU A 61 8.79 -28.62 19.60
CA GLU A 61 8.38 -29.18 20.90
C GLU A 61 6.86 -29.41 20.97
N GLU A 62 6.07 -28.45 20.48
CA GLU A 62 4.60 -28.49 20.54
C GLU A 62 3.96 -29.09 19.28
N ASN A 63 4.76 -29.53 18.30
CA ASN A 63 4.29 -29.94 16.97
C ASN A 63 3.32 -28.92 16.33
N PHE A 64 3.65 -27.63 16.48
CA PHE A 64 2.80 -26.51 16.09
C PHE A 64 2.76 -26.29 14.58
N LEU A 65 3.92 -26.44 13.92
CA LEU A 65 4.16 -26.25 12.49
C LEU A 65 5.11 -27.32 11.98
N THR A 66 4.76 -27.94 10.85
CA THR A 66 5.62 -28.89 10.13
C THR A 66 6.10 -28.23 8.85
N ILE A 67 7.42 -28.11 8.71
CA ILE A 67 8.08 -27.58 7.51
C ILE A 67 8.56 -28.76 6.67
N VAL A 68 8.28 -28.72 5.38
CA VAL A 68 8.73 -29.70 4.39
C VAL A 68 9.58 -28.97 3.36
N ASP A 69 10.88 -29.19 3.40
CA ASP A 69 11.90 -28.61 2.52
C ASP A 69 12.57 -29.65 1.61
N ASP A 70 12.44 -30.94 1.94
CA ASP A 70 12.88 -32.08 1.15
C ASP A 70 11.66 -32.94 0.72
N PRO A 71 11.51 -33.30 -0.57
CA PRO A 71 10.44 -34.19 -1.01
C PRO A 71 10.41 -35.54 -0.26
N GLN A 72 11.52 -36.07 0.27
CA GLN A 72 11.48 -37.30 1.06
C GLN A 72 10.75 -37.13 2.40
N ALA A 73 10.72 -35.91 2.96
CA ALA A 73 10.01 -35.62 4.21
C ALA A 73 8.49 -35.77 4.06
N ILE A 74 7.95 -35.64 2.85
CA ILE A 74 6.52 -35.82 2.55
C ILE A 74 6.07 -37.24 2.94
N THR A 75 6.86 -38.26 2.60
CA THR A 75 6.54 -39.67 2.91
C THR A 75 6.48 -39.97 4.41
N LYS A 76 7.02 -39.08 5.25
CA LYS A 76 7.07 -39.21 6.72
C LYS A 76 5.98 -38.39 7.43
N LEU A 77 5.11 -37.70 6.69
CA LEU A 77 4.03 -36.90 7.27
C LEU A 77 3.05 -37.78 8.06
N ASP A 78 2.85 -37.44 9.34
CA ASP A 78 1.82 -38.04 10.19
C ASP A 78 0.47 -37.33 9.98
N ASN A 79 -0.62 -38.06 10.14
CA ASN A 79 -2.00 -37.55 10.13
C ASN A 79 -2.29 -36.55 11.27
N LYS A 80 -1.36 -36.33 12.20
CA LYS A 80 -1.48 -35.35 13.30
C LYS A 80 -1.12 -33.91 12.90
N VAL A 81 -0.52 -33.71 11.72
CA VAL A 81 -0.08 -32.38 11.27
C VAL A 81 -1.30 -31.45 11.14
N ARG A 82 -1.23 -30.30 11.84
CA ARG A 82 -2.28 -29.27 11.83
C ARG A 82 -1.90 -28.06 10.98
N ARG A 83 -0.61 -27.76 10.86
CA ARG A 83 -0.08 -26.67 10.04
C ARG A 83 1.11 -27.18 9.24
N LEU A 84 1.04 -27.03 7.93
CA LEU A 84 2.02 -27.52 6.99
C LEU A 84 2.54 -26.35 6.17
N SER A 85 3.87 -26.21 6.09
CA SER A 85 4.57 -25.25 5.24
C SER A 85 5.45 -26.00 4.26
N LEU A 86 5.28 -25.77 2.97
CA LEU A 86 6.02 -26.45 1.91
C LEU A 86 7.03 -25.46 1.30
N HIS A 87 8.31 -25.84 1.30
CA HIS A 87 9.46 -25.04 0.88
C HIS A 87 10.40 -25.86 -0.02
N LEU A 88 9.84 -26.42 -1.08
CA LEU A 88 10.58 -27.19 -2.07
C LEU A 88 11.21 -26.24 -3.09
N HIS A 89 12.53 -26.33 -3.24
CA HIS A 89 13.27 -25.63 -4.28
C HIS A 89 13.42 -26.52 -5.52
N ASP A 90 13.52 -25.88 -6.68
CA ASP A 90 13.61 -26.53 -7.98
C ASP A 90 15.02 -27.03 -8.22
N ASP A 91 15.31 -28.24 -7.76
CA ASP A 91 16.62 -28.88 -7.94
C ASP A 91 16.53 -30.33 -8.44
N CYS A 92 15.39 -30.79 -9.00
CA CYS A 92 15.37 -32.14 -9.57
C CYS A 92 14.34 -32.39 -10.68
N GLU A 93 14.84 -32.95 -11.80
CA GLU A 93 14.14 -33.61 -12.92
C GLU A 93 13.33 -34.86 -12.52
N THR A 94 12.72 -34.89 -11.33
CA THR A 94 11.95 -36.04 -10.86
C THR A 94 10.46 -35.78 -11.10
N ASP A 95 9.76 -36.72 -11.73
CA ASP A 95 8.30 -36.67 -11.89
C ASP A 95 7.61 -36.71 -10.51
N ARG A 96 7.24 -35.52 -10.02
CA ARG A 96 6.69 -35.27 -8.69
C ARG A 96 5.17 -35.41 -8.61
N THR A 97 4.51 -35.76 -9.72
CA THR A 97 3.04 -35.95 -9.81
C THR A 97 2.48 -37.02 -8.86
N LYS A 98 3.33 -37.91 -8.32
CA LYS A 98 2.94 -38.98 -7.38
C LYS A 98 3.35 -38.73 -5.92
N LEU A 99 3.93 -37.58 -5.57
CA LEU A 99 4.41 -37.28 -4.21
C LEU A 99 3.33 -37.51 -3.12
N TRP A 100 2.07 -37.25 -3.45
CA TRP A 100 0.97 -37.19 -2.49
C TRP A 100 0.02 -38.40 -2.51
N GLY A 101 0.28 -39.41 -3.35
CA GLY A 101 -0.70 -40.45 -3.70
C GLY A 101 -1.24 -41.30 -2.55
N ASN A 102 -0.53 -41.39 -1.41
CA ASN A 102 -0.89 -42.24 -0.27
C ASN A 102 -1.07 -41.47 1.06
N ILE A 103 -1.07 -40.13 1.05
CA ILE A 103 -1.06 -39.31 2.26
C ILE A 103 -2.42 -38.64 2.48
N SER A 104 -2.92 -38.64 3.71
CA SER A 104 -4.12 -37.86 4.08
C SER A 104 -3.72 -36.56 4.76
N LEU A 105 -4.11 -35.43 4.19
CA LEU A 105 -3.94 -34.10 4.80
C LEU A 105 -5.22 -33.59 5.46
N SER A 106 -6.15 -34.50 5.79
CA SER A 106 -7.49 -34.15 6.26
C SER A 106 -7.49 -33.30 7.54
N GLN A 107 -6.54 -33.54 8.46
CA GLN A 107 -6.43 -32.83 9.74
C GLN A 107 -5.74 -31.46 9.65
N VAL A 108 -5.11 -31.16 8.51
CA VAL A 108 -4.41 -29.90 8.26
C VAL A 108 -5.42 -28.77 8.21
N ARG A 109 -5.14 -27.71 8.96
CA ARG A 109 -5.96 -26.49 9.09
C ARG A 109 -5.27 -25.28 8.45
N THR A 110 -3.96 -25.30 8.32
CA THR A 110 -3.16 -24.27 7.67
C THR A 110 -2.22 -24.94 6.70
N PHE A 111 -2.29 -24.53 5.43
CA PHE A 111 -1.36 -24.93 4.41
C PHE A 111 -0.76 -23.67 3.79
N MET A 112 0.56 -23.61 3.76
CA MET A 112 1.33 -22.54 3.14
C MET A 112 2.32 -23.20 2.19
N THR A 113 2.45 -22.68 0.99
CA THR A 113 3.40 -23.19 0.00
C THR A 113 4.17 -22.05 -0.61
N PHE A 114 5.49 -22.24 -0.68
CA PHE A 114 6.47 -21.31 -1.24
C PHE A 114 7.28 -22.10 -2.28
N THR A 115 6.58 -22.61 -3.29
CA THR A 115 7.10 -23.61 -4.24
C THR A 115 6.45 -23.46 -5.61
N TYR A 116 6.99 -24.17 -6.60
CA TYR A 116 6.35 -24.38 -7.89
C TYR A 116 5.06 -25.22 -7.75
N CYS A 117 4.06 -24.97 -8.60
CA CYS A 117 2.72 -25.58 -8.45
C CYS A 117 2.70 -27.10 -8.68
N GLU A 118 3.68 -27.65 -9.40
CA GLU A 118 3.78 -29.08 -9.70
C GLU A 118 3.94 -29.94 -8.45
N ASP A 119 4.45 -29.33 -7.38
CA ASP A 119 4.64 -29.94 -6.07
C ASP A 119 3.43 -29.81 -5.14
N MET A 120 2.41 -29.05 -5.55
CA MET A 120 1.26 -28.77 -4.70
C MET A 120 0.44 -30.06 -4.47
N PRO A 121 0.09 -30.40 -3.22
CA PRO A 121 -0.90 -31.44 -2.95
C PRO A 121 -2.25 -31.08 -3.58
N PRO A 122 -2.95 -32.05 -4.20
CA PRO A 122 -4.32 -31.84 -4.64
C PRO A 122 -5.21 -31.33 -3.51
N LEU A 123 -5.99 -30.29 -3.80
CA LEU A 123 -6.86 -29.65 -2.81
C LEU A 123 -7.88 -30.62 -2.16
N SER A 124 -8.21 -31.71 -2.85
CA SER A 124 -9.09 -32.79 -2.36
C SER A 124 -8.54 -33.56 -1.15
N LEU A 125 -7.23 -33.47 -0.87
CA LEU A 125 -6.62 -34.10 0.30
C LEU A 125 -6.96 -33.39 1.61
N PHE A 126 -7.44 -32.14 1.53
CA PHE A 126 -7.76 -31.32 2.69
C PHE A 126 -9.26 -31.36 3.02
N LYS A 127 -9.60 -31.54 4.31
CA LYS A 127 -10.99 -31.57 4.79
C LYS A 127 -11.33 -30.44 5.76
N PHE A 128 -10.37 -30.03 6.59
CA PHE A 128 -10.57 -29.05 7.65
C PHE A 128 -9.72 -27.78 7.46
N LEU A 129 -9.33 -27.50 6.22
CA LEU A 129 -8.49 -26.36 5.89
C LEU A 129 -9.19 -25.05 6.22
N ARG A 130 -8.46 -24.14 6.86
CA ARG A 130 -8.91 -22.81 7.29
C ARG A 130 -8.07 -21.70 6.68
N VAL A 131 -6.81 -21.97 6.40
CA VAL A 131 -5.85 -21.03 5.82
C VAL A 131 -5.16 -21.73 4.65
N LEU A 132 -5.29 -21.15 3.48
CA LEU A 132 -4.55 -21.51 2.27
C LEU A 132 -3.76 -20.27 1.84
N HIS A 133 -2.44 -20.38 1.82
CA HIS A 133 -1.55 -19.35 1.32
C HIS A 133 -0.62 -19.97 0.28
N ILE A 134 -0.59 -19.39 -0.90
CA ILE A 134 0.18 -19.89 -2.04
C ILE A 134 1.03 -18.73 -2.53
N GLU A 135 2.34 -18.87 -2.41
CA GLU A 135 3.32 -18.01 -3.07
C GLU A 135 3.98 -18.85 -4.16
N HIS A 136 3.83 -18.39 -5.41
CA HIS A 136 4.17 -19.15 -6.60
C HIS A 136 5.28 -18.43 -7.37
N TYR A 137 6.23 -19.18 -7.93
CA TYR A 137 7.30 -18.59 -8.76
C TYR A 137 7.38 -19.24 -10.15
N GLY A 138 6.41 -20.08 -10.49
CA GLY A 138 6.37 -20.80 -11.77
C GLY A 138 5.54 -20.08 -12.84
N VAL A 139 5.57 -20.64 -14.05
CA VAL A 139 4.73 -20.19 -15.18
C VAL A 139 3.41 -20.97 -15.28
N ASN A 140 3.27 -22.03 -14.49
CA ASN A 140 2.16 -22.97 -14.59
C ASN A 140 0.93 -22.47 -13.82
N ARG A 141 -0.24 -22.95 -14.28
CA ARG A 141 -1.54 -22.57 -13.74
C ARG A 141 -1.81 -23.19 -12.37
N VAL A 142 -2.27 -22.38 -11.42
CA VAL A 142 -2.69 -22.83 -10.09
C VAL A 142 -4.16 -23.27 -10.13
N ASP A 143 -4.42 -24.58 -10.01
CA ASP A 143 -5.78 -25.13 -9.98
C ASP A 143 -6.43 -25.01 -8.59
N LEU A 144 -7.46 -24.15 -8.49
CA LEU A 144 -8.26 -23.96 -7.29
C LEU A 144 -9.70 -24.46 -7.43
N THR A 145 -10.02 -25.27 -8.45
CA THR A 145 -11.37 -25.80 -8.70
C THR A 145 -11.94 -26.59 -7.53
N GLY A 146 -11.09 -27.15 -6.66
CA GLY A 146 -11.47 -27.88 -5.45
C GLY A 146 -11.95 -27.00 -4.27
N LEU A 147 -11.79 -25.68 -4.34
CA LEU A 147 -12.20 -24.74 -3.29
C LEU A 147 -13.65 -24.89 -2.78
N PRO A 148 -14.69 -25.18 -3.59
CA PRO A 148 -16.07 -25.19 -3.12
C PRO A 148 -16.34 -26.21 -1.99
N ASN A 149 -15.48 -27.23 -1.86
CA ASN A 149 -15.56 -28.25 -0.82
C ASN A 149 -14.93 -27.82 0.52
N MET A 150 -14.25 -26.67 0.57
CA MET A 150 -13.51 -26.20 1.75
C MET A 150 -14.37 -25.33 2.66
N HIS A 151 -15.42 -25.91 3.24
CA HIS A 151 -16.39 -25.16 4.05
C HIS A 151 -15.83 -24.48 5.30
N GLN A 152 -14.64 -24.87 5.76
CA GLN A 152 -13.97 -24.27 6.93
C GLN A 152 -12.97 -23.17 6.56
N LEU A 153 -12.76 -22.90 5.27
CA LEU A 153 -11.78 -21.93 4.80
C LEU A 153 -12.16 -20.53 5.28
N ARG A 154 -11.17 -19.81 5.82
CA ARG A 154 -11.29 -18.45 6.34
C ARG A 154 -10.35 -17.46 5.66
N TYR A 155 -9.22 -17.95 5.15
CA TYR A 155 -8.21 -17.15 4.50
C TYR A 155 -7.73 -17.88 3.25
N LEU A 156 -7.80 -17.19 2.12
CA LEU A 156 -7.22 -17.59 0.85
C LEU A 156 -6.32 -16.45 0.38
N ALA A 157 -5.04 -16.73 0.19
CA ALA A 157 -4.13 -15.84 -0.51
C ALA A 157 -3.34 -16.58 -1.58
N VAL A 158 -3.19 -15.94 -2.73
CA VAL A 158 -2.42 -16.44 -3.87
C VAL A 158 -1.63 -15.28 -4.45
N HIS A 159 -0.31 -15.32 -4.34
CA HIS A 159 0.62 -14.28 -4.77
C HIS A 159 1.59 -14.85 -5.83
N ASP A 160 2.03 -13.98 -6.75
CA ASP A 160 3.07 -14.25 -7.76
C ASP A 160 2.74 -15.40 -8.77
N GLY A 161 1.46 -15.66 -9.02
CA GLY A 161 0.98 -16.69 -9.95
C GLY A 161 0.28 -16.14 -11.19
N TRP A 162 0.95 -16.20 -12.34
CA TRP A 162 0.50 -15.68 -13.66
C TRP A 162 -0.84 -16.21 -14.17
N ASP A 163 -1.29 -17.36 -13.70
CA ASP A 163 -2.59 -17.95 -14.08
C ASP A 163 -3.18 -18.76 -12.91
N VAL A 164 -4.37 -18.36 -12.46
CA VAL A 164 -5.11 -19.05 -11.38
C VAL A 164 -6.48 -19.48 -11.89
N GLU A 165 -6.79 -20.76 -11.77
CA GLU A 165 -8.10 -21.30 -12.08
C GLU A 165 -9.02 -21.29 -10.87
N LEU A 166 -9.87 -20.27 -10.76
CA LEU A 166 -10.95 -20.28 -9.77
C LEU A 166 -12.15 -21.10 -10.25
N PRO A 167 -12.87 -21.76 -9.32
CA PRO A 167 -14.12 -22.44 -9.64
C PRO A 167 -15.19 -21.42 -10.07
N THR A 168 -16.21 -21.89 -10.78
CA THR A 168 -17.33 -21.04 -11.21
C THR A 168 -18.23 -20.57 -10.07
N GLN A 169 -18.22 -21.27 -8.92
CA GLN A 169 -19.00 -20.95 -7.73
C GLN A 169 -18.17 -21.18 -6.47
N ILE A 170 -18.25 -20.27 -5.50
CA ILE A 170 -17.57 -20.37 -4.19
C ILE A 170 -18.50 -20.17 -2.99
N THR A 171 -19.82 -20.11 -3.19
CA THR A 171 -20.84 -20.02 -2.12
C THR A 171 -20.72 -21.08 -1.01
N GLY A 172 -20.01 -22.20 -1.26
CA GLY A 172 -19.65 -23.19 -0.25
C GLY A 172 -18.72 -22.66 0.86
N LEU A 173 -18.00 -21.56 0.62
CA LEU A 173 -17.00 -20.96 1.52
C LEU A 173 -17.63 -20.01 2.55
N ARG A 174 -18.61 -20.50 3.32
CA ARG A 174 -19.44 -19.67 4.23
C ARG A 174 -18.68 -18.96 5.36
N HIS A 175 -17.46 -19.39 5.65
CA HIS A 175 -16.61 -18.84 6.71
C HIS A 175 -15.44 -18.01 6.17
N LEU A 176 -15.36 -17.76 4.87
CA LEU A 176 -14.27 -17.01 4.27
C LEU A 176 -14.29 -15.56 4.76
N GLU A 177 -13.17 -15.11 5.33
CA GLU A 177 -12.96 -13.76 5.85
C GLU A 177 -12.02 -12.94 4.93
N THR A 178 -11.05 -13.59 4.30
CA THR A 178 -10.07 -12.96 3.39
C THR A 178 -10.01 -13.70 2.07
N PHE A 179 -10.18 -12.95 0.98
CA PHE A 179 -9.96 -13.39 -0.39
C PHE A 179 -8.93 -12.45 -1.03
N ASP A 180 -7.67 -12.90 -1.08
CA ASP A 180 -6.53 -12.12 -1.55
C ASP A 180 -5.81 -12.86 -2.68
N VAL A 181 -6.44 -12.87 -3.86
CA VAL A 181 -5.86 -13.49 -5.05
C VAL A 181 -5.34 -12.36 -5.92
N TYR A 182 -4.02 -12.24 -5.97
CA TYR A 182 -3.34 -11.31 -6.87
C TYR A 182 -3.57 -11.80 -8.31
N GLU A 183 -3.58 -10.88 -9.29
CA GLU A 183 -3.57 -11.17 -10.73
C GLU A 183 -4.92 -11.38 -11.45
N ASN A 184 -4.87 -11.60 -12.77
CA ASN A 184 -5.91 -11.44 -13.80
C ASN A 184 -7.11 -12.40 -13.74
N VAL A 185 -7.57 -12.74 -12.54
CA VAL A 185 -8.56 -13.80 -12.35
C VAL A 185 -9.96 -13.22 -12.29
N ARG A 186 -10.89 -13.76 -13.07
CA ARG A 186 -12.30 -13.40 -12.92
C ARG A 186 -12.81 -13.94 -11.59
N HIS A 187 -13.20 -13.05 -10.68
CA HIS A 187 -13.85 -13.46 -9.45
C HIS A 187 -15.15 -14.23 -9.75
N PRO A 188 -15.42 -15.32 -9.01
CA PRO A 188 -16.69 -16.03 -9.13
C PRO A 188 -17.85 -15.08 -8.84
N PHE A 189 -18.88 -15.09 -9.68
CA PHE A 189 -19.99 -14.13 -9.59
C PHE A 189 -20.73 -14.20 -8.24
N ASP A 190 -20.67 -15.35 -7.57
CA ASP A 190 -21.35 -15.62 -6.31
C ASP A 190 -20.53 -15.21 -5.06
N ILE A 191 -19.32 -14.65 -5.25
CA ILE A 191 -18.49 -14.09 -4.16
C ILE A 191 -19.23 -13.02 -3.34
N VAL A 192 -20.16 -12.30 -3.96
CA VAL A 192 -20.97 -11.24 -3.33
C VAL A 192 -21.96 -11.78 -2.29
N HIS A 193 -22.19 -13.09 -2.28
CA HIS A 193 -23.07 -13.76 -1.33
C HIS A 193 -22.32 -14.37 -0.13
N LEU A 194 -20.99 -14.19 -0.05
CA LEU A 194 -20.21 -14.67 1.09
C LEU A 194 -20.47 -13.81 2.33
N PRO A 195 -21.05 -14.37 3.41
CA PRO A 195 -21.56 -13.56 4.52
C PRO A 195 -20.47 -13.00 5.43
N CYS A 196 -19.28 -13.62 5.44
CA CYS A 196 -18.20 -13.28 6.37
C CYS A 196 -17.02 -12.56 5.70
N LEU A 197 -17.10 -12.25 4.40
CA LEU A 197 -15.94 -11.69 3.70
C LEU A 197 -15.66 -10.26 4.15
N MET A 198 -14.46 -10.05 4.70
CA MET A 198 -14.00 -8.79 5.29
C MET A 198 -12.94 -8.11 4.41
N PHE A 199 -12.11 -8.89 3.71
CA PHE A 199 -11.06 -8.39 2.83
C PHE A 199 -11.24 -9.00 1.43
N LEU A 200 -11.29 -8.12 0.42
CA LEU A 200 -11.33 -8.48 -0.98
C LEU A 200 -10.28 -7.68 -1.75
N ASN A 201 -9.32 -8.37 -2.33
CA ASN A 201 -8.44 -7.82 -3.36
C ASN A 201 -9.14 -7.95 -4.72
N VAL A 202 -9.34 -6.83 -5.42
CA VAL A 202 -10.07 -6.83 -6.70
C VAL A 202 -9.15 -6.82 -7.94
N SER A 203 -7.83 -6.79 -7.75
CA SER A 203 -6.79 -6.90 -8.79
C SER A 203 -6.81 -5.80 -9.87
N TRP A 204 -5.61 -5.39 -10.27
CA TRP A 204 -5.36 -4.26 -11.18
C TRP A 204 -5.64 -4.56 -12.67
N TYR A 205 -5.39 -5.79 -13.14
CA TYR A 205 -5.04 -5.98 -14.56
C TYR A 205 -6.17 -6.36 -15.53
N ALA A 206 -7.33 -6.91 -15.11
CA ALA A 206 -8.42 -7.21 -16.07
C ALA A 206 -9.73 -7.72 -15.45
N ALA A 207 -9.80 -7.95 -14.14
CA ALA A 207 -10.98 -8.54 -13.54
C ALA A 207 -12.00 -7.45 -13.21
N ARG A 208 -13.15 -7.46 -13.89
CA ARG A 208 -14.31 -6.69 -13.42
C ARG A 208 -14.60 -7.13 -11.99
N THR A 209 -14.61 -6.17 -11.06
CA THR A 209 -15.18 -6.38 -9.72
C THR A 209 -16.51 -7.13 -9.85
N PRO A 210 -16.85 -8.01 -8.91
CA PRO A 210 -18.11 -8.72 -8.98
C PRO A 210 -19.28 -7.74 -8.90
N TYR A 211 -20.30 -7.95 -9.76
CA TYR A 211 -21.51 -7.15 -9.75
C TYR A 211 -22.28 -7.36 -8.45
N GLY A 212 -22.71 -6.27 -7.81
CA GLY A 212 -23.47 -6.32 -6.55
C GLY A 212 -22.56 -6.34 -5.33
N ILE A 213 -21.41 -5.66 -5.38
CA ILE A 213 -20.48 -5.53 -4.25
C ILE A 213 -21.19 -4.99 -3.00
N GLY A 214 -22.21 -4.14 -3.16
CA GLY A 214 -23.04 -3.64 -2.05
C GLY A 214 -23.70 -4.73 -1.20
N ASN A 215 -23.87 -5.96 -1.70
CA ASN A 215 -24.41 -7.09 -0.91
C ASN A 215 -23.45 -7.58 0.18
N MET A 216 -22.16 -7.24 0.10
CA MET A 216 -21.10 -7.76 0.96
C MET A 216 -21.00 -6.97 2.27
N LYS A 217 -22.02 -7.03 3.12
CA LYS A 217 -22.17 -6.15 4.31
C LYS A 217 -21.06 -6.29 5.38
N SER A 218 -20.27 -7.36 5.33
CA SER A 218 -19.13 -7.59 6.23
C SER A 218 -17.81 -7.00 5.72
N LEU A 219 -17.79 -6.47 4.49
CA LEU A 219 -16.58 -6.01 3.82
C LEU A 219 -16.03 -4.76 4.52
N ARG A 220 -14.73 -4.80 4.85
CA ARG A 220 -13.99 -3.75 5.54
C ARG A 220 -12.86 -3.18 4.70
N TYR A 221 -12.29 -4.00 3.82
CA TYR A 221 -11.17 -3.65 2.97
C TYR A 221 -11.55 -3.96 1.53
N VAL A 222 -11.54 -2.93 0.69
CA VAL A 222 -11.66 -3.03 -0.76
C VAL A 222 -10.41 -2.38 -1.33
N GLU A 223 -9.49 -3.20 -1.81
CA GLU A 223 -8.30 -2.70 -2.48
C GLU A 223 -8.45 -2.87 -4.00
N ASP A 224 -7.93 -1.89 -4.73
CA ASP A 224 -7.79 -1.91 -6.19
C ASP A 224 -9.12 -1.87 -6.94
N PHE A 225 -10.04 -1.03 -6.44
CA PHE A 225 -11.34 -0.80 -7.07
C PHE A 225 -11.20 0.06 -8.33
N ASN A 226 -11.28 -0.57 -9.51
CA ASN A 226 -11.19 0.11 -10.80
C ASN A 226 -12.53 0.75 -11.24
N LEU A 227 -12.60 2.08 -11.27
CA LEU A 227 -13.80 2.85 -11.68
C LEU A 227 -14.24 2.58 -13.10
N MET A 228 -13.32 2.26 -14.01
CA MET A 228 -13.59 2.15 -15.44
C MET A 228 -14.17 0.79 -15.81
N ASP A 229 -13.74 -0.27 -15.13
CA ASP A 229 -14.24 -1.63 -15.34
C ASP A 229 -15.54 -1.95 -14.60
N ASN A 230 -15.99 -1.02 -13.76
CA ASN A 230 -17.21 -1.11 -12.98
C ASN A 230 -18.43 -0.55 -13.72
N SER A 231 -19.65 -0.99 -13.37
CA SER A 231 -20.86 -0.23 -13.70
C SER A 231 -21.06 0.91 -12.70
N ILE A 232 -21.77 1.96 -13.13
CA ILE A 232 -22.15 3.07 -12.22
C ILE A 232 -22.92 2.53 -11.01
N ASP A 233 -23.85 1.60 -11.23
CA ASP A 233 -24.60 0.96 -10.14
C ASP A 233 -23.69 0.26 -9.12
N ASN A 234 -22.60 -0.38 -9.58
CA ASN A 234 -21.66 -1.04 -8.66
C ASN A 234 -20.88 -0.01 -7.84
N ILE A 235 -20.47 1.11 -8.46
CA ILE A 235 -19.85 2.25 -7.78
C ILE A 235 -20.82 2.78 -6.71
N GLU A 236 -22.07 3.07 -7.07
CA GLU A 236 -23.10 3.56 -6.14
C GLU A 236 -23.36 2.60 -4.97
N SER A 237 -23.29 1.28 -5.24
CA SER A 237 -23.50 0.24 -4.24
C SER A 237 -22.39 0.17 -3.19
N LEU A 238 -21.20 0.74 -3.45
CA LEU A 238 -20.16 0.93 -2.42
C LEU A 238 -20.72 1.72 -1.23
N GLY A 239 -21.61 2.68 -1.51
CA GLY A 239 -22.32 3.46 -0.51
C GLY A 239 -23.17 2.65 0.47
N GLU A 240 -23.41 1.36 0.21
CA GLU A 240 -24.16 0.47 1.09
C GLU A 240 -23.28 -0.37 2.03
N LEU A 241 -21.95 -0.24 1.92
CA LEU A 241 -20.97 -0.98 2.71
C LEU A 241 -20.67 -0.25 4.03
N ALA A 242 -21.63 -0.29 4.97
CA ALA A 242 -21.53 0.42 6.25
C ALA A 242 -20.35 0.01 7.16
N SER A 243 -19.69 -1.11 6.86
CA SER A 243 -18.52 -1.62 7.60
C SER A 243 -17.19 -1.26 6.93
N LEU A 244 -17.21 -0.56 5.79
CA LEU A 244 -16.02 -0.27 4.98
C LEU A 244 -15.10 0.71 5.70
N ARG A 245 -13.82 0.33 5.84
CA ARG A 245 -12.77 1.09 6.53
C ARG A 245 -11.66 1.52 5.59
N VAL A 246 -11.31 0.67 4.62
CA VAL A 246 -10.22 0.92 3.68
C VAL A 246 -10.78 0.78 2.27
N ILE A 247 -10.59 1.82 1.45
CA ILE A 247 -10.84 1.76 0.03
C ILE A 247 -9.69 2.38 -0.76
N SER A 248 -9.19 1.68 -1.77
CA SER A 248 -8.35 2.27 -2.82
C SER A 248 -9.08 2.20 -4.16
N VAL A 249 -9.09 3.32 -4.89
CA VAL A 249 -9.85 3.52 -6.12
C VAL A 249 -8.94 3.94 -7.25
N TYR A 250 -9.11 3.32 -8.42
CA TYR A 250 -8.28 3.52 -9.61
C TYR A 250 -9.11 3.96 -10.80
N GLY A 251 -8.53 4.77 -11.67
CA GLY A 251 -9.19 5.19 -12.90
C GLY A 251 -8.20 5.70 -13.94
N TYR A 252 -7.74 4.80 -14.80
CA TYR A 252 -6.93 5.16 -15.97
C TYR A 252 -7.87 5.44 -17.16
N ARG A 253 -7.63 6.53 -17.91
CA ARG A 253 -8.41 7.08 -19.05
C ARG A 253 -9.45 8.16 -18.69
N PRO A 254 -9.04 9.41 -18.43
CA PRO A 254 -9.92 10.53 -18.11
C PRO A 254 -10.86 10.97 -19.24
N TYR A 255 -10.60 10.57 -20.49
CA TYR A 255 -11.39 11.01 -21.66
C TYR A 255 -12.64 10.17 -21.96
N ALA A 256 -12.97 9.19 -21.11
CA ALA A 256 -14.24 8.49 -21.26
C ALA A 256 -15.39 9.46 -20.96
N ALA A 257 -16.34 9.63 -21.89
CA ALA A 257 -17.54 10.46 -21.72
C ALA A 257 -18.40 10.13 -20.47
N SER A 258 -18.10 9.02 -19.78
CA SER A 258 -18.74 8.59 -18.54
C SER A 258 -17.99 8.95 -17.25
N MET A 259 -16.77 9.50 -17.30
CA MET A 259 -15.94 9.75 -16.11
C MET A 259 -16.64 10.63 -15.09
N ASN A 260 -17.24 11.75 -15.52
CA ASN A 260 -17.97 12.63 -14.61
C ASN A 260 -19.08 11.90 -13.83
N ARG A 261 -19.89 11.07 -14.50
CA ARG A 261 -20.96 10.30 -13.84
C ARG A 261 -20.40 9.26 -12.86
N ARG A 262 -19.24 8.67 -13.16
CA ARG A 262 -18.56 7.71 -12.28
C ARG A 262 -18.00 8.42 -11.04
N MET A 263 -17.45 9.62 -11.22
CA MET A 263 -16.99 10.45 -10.13
C MET A 263 -18.14 10.94 -9.25
N ASP A 264 -19.29 11.32 -9.82
CA ASP A 264 -20.50 11.66 -9.07
C ASP A 264 -21.00 10.47 -8.23
N ALA A 265 -21.03 9.28 -8.84
CA ALA A 265 -21.39 8.04 -8.14
C ALA A 265 -20.40 7.69 -7.02
N LEU A 266 -19.10 7.89 -7.25
CA LEU A 266 -18.06 7.71 -6.24
C LEU A 266 -18.24 8.71 -5.09
N CYS A 267 -18.44 10.00 -5.41
CA CYS A 267 -18.66 11.05 -4.42
C CYS A 267 -19.88 10.74 -3.53
N SER A 268 -21.01 10.34 -4.14
CA SER A 268 -22.22 9.90 -3.45
C SER A 268 -21.96 8.70 -2.54
N SER A 269 -21.16 7.74 -3.00
CA SER A 269 -20.82 6.55 -2.22
C SER A 269 -19.93 6.86 -1.04
N LEU A 270 -18.86 7.64 -1.26
CA LEU A 270 -17.95 8.11 -0.22
C LEU A 270 -18.68 8.95 0.84
N GLY A 271 -19.66 9.77 0.45
CA GLY A 271 -20.51 10.49 1.41
C GLY A 271 -21.32 9.56 2.33
N LYS A 272 -21.74 8.39 1.83
CA LYS A 272 -22.46 7.39 2.64
C LYS A 272 -21.54 6.56 3.54
N VAL A 273 -20.37 6.12 3.04
CA VAL A 273 -19.42 5.31 3.81
C VAL A 273 -18.44 6.12 4.67
N GLY A 274 -18.36 7.44 4.49
CA GLY A 274 -17.37 8.30 5.13
C GLY A 274 -17.39 8.27 6.67
N ILE A 275 -18.49 7.82 7.27
CA ILE A 275 -18.62 7.68 8.73
C ILE A 275 -17.75 6.54 9.28
N SER A 276 -17.46 5.50 8.49
CA SER A 276 -16.65 4.34 8.90
C SER A 276 -15.25 4.31 8.29
N LEU A 277 -14.98 5.16 7.28
CA LEU A 277 -13.76 5.11 6.50
C LEU A 277 -12.54 5.64 7.27
N GLU A 278 -11.47 4.84 7.30
CA GLU A 278 -10.19 5.07 7.98
C GLU A 278 -9.06 5.32 6.96
N TYR A 279 -9.11 4.71 5.77
CA TYR A 279 -8.16 4.91 4.67
C TYR A 279 -8.87 5.11 3.34
N LEU A 280 -8.42 6.13 2.59
CA LEU A 280 -8.86 6.42 1.23
C LEU A 280 -7.64 6.59 0.33
N GLY A 281 -7.47 5.71 -0.65
CA GLY A 281 -6.49 5.85 -1.71
C GLY A 281 -7.16 6.24 -3.03
N LEU A 282 -6.69 7.30 -3.67
CA LEU A 282 -7.19 7.78 -4.96
C LEU A 282 -6.06 7.78 -6.00
N TYR A 283 -6.20 6.93 -7.01
CA TYR A 283 -5.21 6.70 -8.07
C TYR A 283 -5.92 6.86 -9.43
N ILE A 284 -6.50 8.04 -9.64
CA ILE A 284 -7.35 8.36 -10.80
C ILE A 284 -6.62 9.38 -11.66
N GLU A 285 -6.36 9.07 -12.92
CA GLU A 285 -5.71 10.00 -13.83
C GLU A 285 -6.54 11.29 -14.01
N GLY A 286 -5.90 12.43 -13.81
CA GLY A 286 -6.47 13.75 -14.02
C GLY A 286 -7.12 14.39 -12.78
N CYS A 287 -8.01 15.34 -13.05
CA CYS A 287 -8.62 16.17 -12.03
C CYS A 287 -9.76 15.44 -11.29
N VAL A 288 -9.69 15.40 -9.96
CA VAL A 288 -10.71 14.80 -9.09
C VAL A 288 -11.58 15.85 -8.37
N ASP A 289 -11.72 17.05 -8.93
CA ASP A 289 -12.49 18.15 -8.34
C ASP A 289 -13.98 17.83 -8.09
N ALA A 290 -14.51 16.77 -8.69
CA ALA A 290 -15.83 16.24 -8.32
C ALA A 290 -15.95 15.86 -6.83
N LEU A 291 -14.82 15.65 -6.15
CA LEU A 291 -14.75 15.39 -4.71
C LEU A 291 -14.56 16.67 -3.86
N MET A 292 -14.54 17.87 -4.46
CA MET A 292 -14.37 19.15 -3.73
C MET A 292 -15.50 19.42 -2.73
N ASP A 293 -16.71 18.95 -3.05
CA ASP A 293 -17.93 19.16 -2.26
C ASP A 293 -18.38 17.89 -1.52
N LEU A 294 -17.43 16.99 -1.21
CA LEU A 294 -17.72 15.75 -0.50
C LEU A 294 -18.40 16.03 0.86
N SER A 295 -19.65 15.59 0.98
CA SER A 295 -20.49 15.82 2.16
C SER A 295 -21.35 14.60 2.48
N PRO A 296 -21.36 14.12 3.74
CA PRO A 296 -20.53 14.57 4.85
C PRO A 296 -19.04 14.24 4.66
N PRO A 297 -18.11 15.01 5.27
CA PRO A 297 -16.69 14.67 5.28
C PRO A 297 -16.44 13.33 5.98
N PRO A 298 -15.44 12.55 5.55
CA PRO A 298 -15.08 11.28 6.17
C PRO A 298 -14.31 11.50 7.48
N ARG A 299 -15.00 11.90 8.55
CA ARG A 299 -14.37 12.38 9.79
C ARG A 299 -13.52 11.35 10.55
N ARG A 300 -13.67 10.05 10.25
CA ARG A 300 -12.84 8.98 10.81
C ARG A 300 -11.56 8.71 10.03
N LEU A 301 -11.38 9.38 8.89
CA LEU A 301 -10.26 9.15 8.00
C LEU A 301 -8.95 9.46 8.72
N GLU A 302 -8.07 8.45 8.77
CA GLU A 302 -6.74 8.57 9.34
C GLU A 302 -5.68 8.77 8.24
N ARG A 303 -5.96 8.26 7.04
CA ARG A 303 -5.03 8.27 5.91
C ARG A 303 -5.75 8.61 4.61
N LEU A 304 -5.24 9.61 3.89
CA LEU A 304 -5.70 9.99 2.55
C LEU A 304 -4.51 10.08 1.62
N TRP A 305 -4.44 9.18 0.63
CA TRP A 305 -3.35 9.17 -0.33
C TRP A 305 -3.85 9.42 -1.75
N MET A 306 -3.12 10.27 -2.48
CA MET A 306 -3.37 10.58 -3.87
C MET A 306 -2.05 10.48 -4.63
N GLY A 307 -1.89 9.45 -5.45
CA GLY A 307 -0.58 9.18 -6.02
C GLY A 307 -0.63 8.30 -7.24
N ASP A 308 0.56 8.04 -7.77
CA ASP A 308 0.80 7.01 -8.76
C ASP A 308 1.42 5.82 -8.02
N ARG A 309 0.66 4.73 -7.87
CA ARG A 309 1.13 3.51 -7.17
C ARG A 309 2.35 2.89 -7.87
N ILE A 310 2.63 3.26 -9.13
CA ILE A 310 3.84 2.84 -9.84
C ILE A 310 5.10 3.32 -9.10
N LYS A 311 5.06 4.48 -8.42
CA LYS A 311 6.17 4.90 -7.54
C LYS A 311 6.30 4.05 -6.29
N ASP A 312 5.19 3.59 -5.71
CA ASP A 312 5.24 2.73 -4.52
C ASP A 312 5.85 1.35 -4.82
N TYR A 313 5.73 0.86 -6.07
CA TYR A 313 6.41 -0.36 -6.54
C TYR A 313 7.85 -0.14 -7.00
N ILE A 314 8.17 1.01 -7.60
CA ILE A 314 9.54 1.33 -8.04
C ILE A 314 10.44 1.68 -6.84
N ASP A 315 9.89 2.33 -5.80
CA ASP A 315 10.64 2.70 -4.61
C ASP A 315 10.68 1.57 -3.54
N GLY A 316 9.88 0.52 -3.72
CA GLY A 316 9.95 -0.71 -2.94
C GLY A 316 10.64 -1.81 -3.73
N GLU A 317 11.97 -1.94 -3.59
CA GLU A 317 12.82 -2.97 -4.21
C GLU A 317 12.21 -4.40 -4.16
N LEU A 318 11.39 -4.70 -5.16
CA LEU A 318 11.22 -5.99 -5.80
C LEU A 318 11.82 -5.78 -7.19
N ASP A 319 12.72 -6.68 -7.62
CA ASP A 319 13.09 -6.73 -9.03
C ASP A 319 11.78 -6.73 -9.84
N PRO A 320 11.62 -5.84 -10.84
CA PRO A 320 10.41 -5.84 -11.64
C PRO A 320 10.22 -7.25 -12.21
N PRO A 321 9.07 -7.91 -12.01
CA PRO A 321 8.83 -9.22 -12.60
C PRO A 321 9.09 -9.12 -14.10
N ASP A 322 9.72 -10.14 -14.68
CA ASP A 322 10.10 -10.22 -16.10
C ASP A 322 8.92 -9.83 -17.00
N TRP A 323 8.84 -8.53 -17.28
CA TRP A 323 7.75 -7.90 -17.97
C TRP A 323 7.88 -8.28 -19.45
N PRO A 324 6.79 -8.64 -20.15
CA PRO A 324 6.88 -8.97 -21.57
C PRO A 324 7.58 -7.83 -22.32
N ALA A 325 8.64 -8.15 -23.07
CA ALA A 325 9.45 -7.18 -23.81
C ALA A 325 8.65 -6.30 -24.81
N GLU A 326 7.39 -6.63 -25.03
CA GLU A 326 6.41 -5.93 -25.87
C GLU A 326 5.82 -4.68 -25.20
N LEU A 327 5.81 -4.61 -23.87
CA LEU A 327 5.48 -3.40 -23.13
C LEU A 327 6.78 -2.61 -22.92
N GLY A 328 7.25 -2.04 -24.02
CA GLY A 328 8.60 -1.51 -24.15
C GLY A 328 9.00 -0.48 -23.08
N SER A 329 10.30 -0.20 -23.05
CA SER A 329 10.95 0.83 -22.23
C SER A 329 10.29 2.22 -22.24
N SER A 330 9.37 2.50 -23.18
CA SER A 330 8.52 3.69 -23.20
C SER A 330 7.45 3.75 -22.09
N PHE A 331 7.07 2.61 -21.50
CA PHE A 331 6.12 2.56 -20.37
C PHE A 331 6.73 3.05 -19.06
N PHE A 332 8.06 2.90 -18.90
CA PHE A 332 8.82 3.29 -17.71
C PHE A 332 9.75 4.49 -17.95
N SER A 333 9.91 4.93 -19.20
CA SER A 333 10.75 6.07 -19.52
C SER A 333 9.99 7.39 -19.35
N GLY A 334 10.22 8.02 -18.21
CA GLY A 334 10.25 9.48 -18.15
C GLY A 334 9.12 10.13 -17.37
N HIS A 335 9.25 10.14 -16.05
CA HIS A 335 8.53 11.12 -15.24
C HIS A 335 9.53 12.08 -14.59
N GLY A 336 10.10 12.94 -15.45
CA GLY A 336 10.66 14.21 -14.99
C GLY A 336 9.55 15.11 -14.42
N TRP A 337 9.86 16.37 -14.13
CA TRP A 337 8.90 17.39 -13.69
C TRP A 337 7.62 17.55 -14.57
N ASN A 338 7.60 16.89 -15.73
CA ASN A 338 6.52 16.81 -16.70
C ASN A 338 6.03 15.36 -16.89
N ALA A 339 5.70 14.61 -15.84
CA ALA A 339 4.60 13.68 -16.02
C ALA A 339 3.43 14.56 -16.44
N ASP A 340 2.92 14.39 -17.66
CA ASP A 340 1.88 15.26 -18.19
C ASP A 340 0.75 15.34 -17.16
N ALA A 341 0.21 16.53 -16.90
CA ALA A 341 -0.84 16.71 -15.89
C ALA A 341 -2.05 15.77 -16.11
N ASP A 342 -2.15 15.19 -17.31
CA ASP A 342 -3.14 14.20 -17.71
C ASP A 342 -2.92 12.80 -17.09
N GLU A 343 -1.75 12.48 -16.54
CA GLU A 343 -1.41 11.16 -15.96
C GLU A 343 -1.43 11.13 -14.42
N CYS A 344 -1.48 12.29 -13.75
CA CYS A 344 -1.48 12.38 -12.28
C CYS A 344 -2.89 12.60 -11.71
N CYS A 345 -3.19 12.02 -10.56
CA CYS A 345 -4.43 12.28 -9.80
C CYS A 345 -4.33 13.58 -9.00
N PHE A 346 -5.18 14.59 -9.22
CA PHE A 346 -5.02 15.89 -8.54
C PHE A 346 -6.29 16.67 -8.26
N PHE A 347 -6.19 17.58 -7.28
CA PHE A 347 -7.16 18.65 -7.07
C PHE A 347 -6.66 19.99 -7.64
N SER A 348 -7.56 20.84 -8.11
CA SER A 348 -7.19 22.20 -8.50
C SER A 348 -6.73 23.06 -7.31
N ARG A 349 -7.23 22.75 -6.11
CA ARG A 349 -6.86 23.36 -4.82
C ARG A 349 -7.18 22.39 -3.68
N VAL A 350 -6.70 22.66 -2.47
CA VAL A 350 -7.06 21.86 -1.30
C VAL A 350 -8.59 21.96 -1.02
N PRO A 351 -9.32 20.84 -0.92
CA PRO A 351 -10.74 20.85 -0.56
C PRO A 351 -11.00 21.31 0.88
N ASN A 352 -12.07 22.09 1.09
CA ASN A 352 -12.42 22.64 2.42
C ASN A 352 -12.73 21.55 3.45
N TRP A 353 -13.38 20.47 3.03
CA TRP A 353 -13.78 19.37 3.91
C TRP A 353 -12.57 18.66 4.53
N MET A 354 -11.36 18.79 3.95
CA MET A 354 -10.13 18.25 4.53
C MET A 354 -9.77 18.90 5.87
N GLY A 355 -10.13 20.17 6.07
CA GLY A 355 -9.93 20.87 7.35
C GLY A 355 -10.80 20.32 8.49
N GLU A 356 -11.84 19.54 8.18
CA GLU A 356 -12.70 18.90 9.18
C GLU A 356 -12.19 17.52 9.64
N LEU A 357 -11.09 17.02 9.07
CA LEU A 357 -10.58 15.67 9.31
C LEU A 357 -9.69 15.61 10.56
N SER A 358 -10.29 15.78 11.74
CA SER A 358 -9.55 15.82 13.00
C SER A 358 -8.73 14.56 13.33
N ASN A 359 -9.06 13.42 12.72
CA ASN A 359 -8.34 12.14 12.91
C ASN A 359 -7.25 11.90 11.86
N LEU A 360 -7.09 12.78 10.86
CA LEU A 360 -6.15 12.57 9.77
C LEU A 360 -4.71 12.63 10.28
N LYS A 361 -3.99 11.51 10.15
CA LYS A 361 -2.60 11.33 10.56
C LYS A 361 -1.65 11.47 9.39
N GLU A 362 -2.09 11.05 8.20
CA GLU A 362 -1.29 11.01 6.99
C GLU A 362 -2.07 11.57 5.82
N LEU A 363 -1.46 12.52 5.12
CA LEU A 363 -2.03 13.13 3.93
C LEU A 363 -0.99 13.17 2.82
N GLU A 364 -1.32 12.53 1.70
CA GLU A 364 -0.63 12.72 0.43
C GLU A 364 -1.62 13.31 -0.57
N ILE A 365 -1.29 14.48 -1.10
CA ILE A 365 -2.15 15.21 -2.03
C ILE A 365 -1.34 15.83 -3.17
N ASN A 366 -1.86 15.68 -4.39
CA ASN A 366 -1.40 16.44 -5.54
C ASN A 366 -2.34 17.64 -5.77
N VAL A 367 -1.78 18.84 -5.87
CA VAL A 367 -2.56 20.07 -6.10
C VAL A 367 -1.94 20.95 -7.17
N ILE A 368 -2.78 21.74 -7.84
CA ILE A 368 -2.29 22.86 -8.66
C ILE A 368 -1.97 24.06 -7.76
N LYS A 369 -2.86 24.39 -6.82
CA LYS A 369 -2.69 25.51 -5.88
C LYS A 369 -2.62 25.02 -4.44
N PRO A 370 -1.45 25.11 -3.78
CA PRO A 370 -1.28 24.63 -2.41
C PRO A 370 -1.75 25.70 -1.42
N ASP A 371 -3.07 25.83 -1.24
CA ASP A 371 -3.64 26.59 -0.12
C ASP A 371 -3.66 25.69 1.13
N VAL A 372 -2.54 25.66 1.84
CA VAL A 372 -2.33 24.73 2.96
C VAL A 372 -2.83 25.25 4.30
N GLY A 373 -3.39 26.46 4.37
CA GLY A 373 -3.98 26.97 5.61
C GLY A 373 -5.08 26.06 6.16
N ILE A 374 -5.83 25.41 5.27
CA ILE A 374 -6.85 24.41 5.60
C ILE A 374 -6.24 23.20 6.34
N LEU A 375 -5.02 22.80 5.98
CA LEU A 375 -4.32 21.63 6.52
C LEU A 375 -3.50 21.95 7.77
N ALA A 376 -3.09 23.21 7.91
CA ALA A 376 -2.16 23.69 8.94
C ALA A 376 -2.69 23.49 10.38
N GLU A 377 -4.01 23.48 10.57
CA GLU A 377 -4.65 23.36 11.88
C GLU A 377 -5.03 21.92 12.25
N LEU A 378 -4.76 20.94 11.39
CA LEU A 378 -5.13 19.55 11.64
C LEU A 378 -4.39 18.99 12.87
N PRO A 379 -5.11 18.52 13.91
CA PRO A 379 -4.52 18.25 15.22
C PRO A 379 -3.77 16.91 15.30
N ALA A 380 -4.02 15.99 14.37
CA ALA A 380 -3.44 14.65 14.34
C ALA A 380 -2.42 14.46 13.19
N LEU A 381 -2.23 15.45 12.32
CA LEU A 381 -1.44 15.29 11.09
C LEU A 381 0.06 15.18 11.37
N THR A 382 0.58 13.96 11.28
CA THR A 382 1.99 13.63 11.55
C THR A 382 2.84 13.51 10.30
N LEU A 383 2.22 13.21 9.16
CA LEU A 383 2.86 13.10 7.86
C LEU A 383 2.07 13.87 6.81
N LEU A 384 2.77 14.74 6.08
CA LEU A 384 2.20 15.52 5.00
C LEU A 384 3.11 15.44 3.77
N ARG A 385 2.54 15.01 2.65
CA ARG A 385 3.14 15.10 1.33
C ARG A 385 2.28 15.94 0.43
N ILE A 386 2.90 16.96 -0.15
CA ILE A 386 2.22 17.81 -1.12
C ILE A 386 3.08 17.88 -2.37
N TYR A 387 2.51 17.39 -3.46
CA TYR A 387 3.11 17.52 -4.77
C TYR A 387 2.36 18.58 -5.57
N ILE A 388 3.10 19.61 -5.97
CA ILE A 388 2.53 20.73 -6.72
C ILE A 388 2.78 20.48 -8.20
N ILE A 389 1.69 20.25 -8.95
CA ILE A 389 1.78 19.86 -10.37
C ILE A 389 2.22 21.02 -11.25
N GLN A 390 1.64 22.20 -11.03
CA GLN A 390 2.07 23.41 -11.72
C GLN A 390 3.02 24.16 -10.79
N GLY A 391 4.31 24.08 -11.12
CA GLY A 391 5.39 24.69 -10.37
C GLY A 391 5.06 26.06 -9.74
N LEU A 392 5.33 26.19 -8.45
CA LEU A 392 5.14 27.46 -7.75
C LEU A 392 5.94 28.59 -8.38
N ARG A 393 5.29 29.75 -8.48
CA ARG A 393 5.93 31.03 -8.84
C ARG A 393 6.01 32.00 -7.67
N GLU A 394 5.55 31.57 -6.50
CA GLU A 394 5.46 32.37 -5.28
C GLU A 394 6.04 31.59 -4.09
N PHE A 395 6.31 32.30 -2.99
CA PHE A 395 6.83 31.68 -1.78
C PHE A 395 5.77 30.84 -1.08
N PHE A 396 6.11 29.59 -0.82
CA PHE A 396 5.43 28.71 0.09
C PHE A 396 5.95 28.95 1.53
N VAL A 397 5.21 29.76 2.28
CA VAL A 397 5.58 30.16 3.63
C VAL A 397 4.78 29.33 4.64
N ILE A 398 5.47 28.65 5.55
CA ILE A 398 4.83 28.01 6.70
C ILE A 398 4.95 28.94 7.91
N HIS A 399 3.80 29.35 8.44
CA HIS A 399 3.70 30.33 9.51
C HIS A 399 3.90 29.71 10.91
N ALA A 400 4.10 30.59 11.89
CA ALA A 400 4.23 30.17 13.28
C ALA A 400 2.96 29.43 13.75
N ARG A 401 3.14 28.33 14.50
CA ARG A 401 2.07 27.47 15.05
C ARG A 401 1.31 26.61 14.05
N GLU A 402 1.61 26.72 12.75
CA GLU A 402 1.10 25.78 11.76
C GLU A 402 1.76 24.41 11.94
N PHE A 403 0.98 23.35 11.73
CA PHE A 403 1.42 21.96 11.77
C PHE A 403 2.08 21.55 13.10
N PRO A 404 1.36 21.65 14.25
CA PRO A 404 1.94 21.53 15.59
C PRO A 404 2.47 20.13 15.94
N VAL A 405 1.95 19.09 15.28
CA VAL A 405 2.30 17.68 15.54
C VAL A 405 3.02 17.01 14.38
N LEU A 406 3.27 17.73 13.28
CA LEU A 406 3.88 17.20 12.07
C LEU A 406 5.31 16.76 12.33
N LYS A 407 5.64 15.54 11.91
CA LYS A 407 6.96 14.91 12.04
C LYS A 407 7.66 14.75 10.70
N HIS A 408 6.88 14.52 9.64
CA HIS A 408 7.35 14.25 8.28
C HIS A 408 6.70 15.22 7.30
N LEU A 409 7.53 15.94 6.54
CA LEU A 409 7.07 16.83 5.47
C LEU A 409 7.79 16.47 4.18
N GLU A 410 7.02 16.19 3.13
CA GLU A 410 7.53 16.06 1.76
C GLU A 410 6.88 17.10 0.86
N LEU A 411 7.72 17.85 0.14
CA LEU A 411 7.27 18.87 -0.80
C LEU A 411 7.96 18.69 -2.14
N ARG A 412 7.19 18.84 -3.23
CA ARG A 412 7.74 19.00 -4.59
C ARG A 412 7.57 20.44 -5.05
N LEU A 413 8.68 21.18 -5.16
CA LEU A 413 8.72 22.62 -5.48
C LEU A 413 9.65 22.92 -6.66
N SER A 414 9.28 23.86 -7.54
CA SER A 414 10.13 24.16 -8.71
C SER A 414 11.52 24.66 -8.36
N SER A 415 11.66 25.30 -7.20
CA SER A 415 12.94 25.75 -6.67
C SER A 415 12.92 25.62 -5.14
N PRO A 416 14.04 25.23 -4.51
CA PRO A 416 14.14 25.21 -3.05
C PRO A 416 14.01 26.61 -2.43
N SER A 417 14.28 27.68 -3.20
CA SER A 417 14.20 29.06 -2.75
C SER A 417 12.76 29.53 -2.45
N TYR A 418 11.75 28.83 -2.98
CA TYR A 418 10.35 29.16 -2.72
C TYR A 418 9.86 28.69 -1.36
N LEU A 419 10.64 27.91 -0.62
CA LEU A 419 10.25 27.41 0.69
C LEU A 419 10.76 28.34 1.80
N ALA A 420 9.88 28.72 2.73
CA ALA A 420 10.27 29.51 3.89
C ALA A 420 9.55 29.05 5.17
N PHE A 421 10.27 29.03 6.29
CA PHE A 421 9.75 28.68 7.60
C PHE A 421 9.84 29.86 8.56
N GLN A 422 8.72 30.22 9.21
CA GLN A 422 8.74 31.22 10.28
C GLN A 422 9.15 30.60 11.63
N ALA A 423 9.58 31.45 12.56
CA ALA A 423 9.91 31.03 13.91
C ALA A 423 8.69 30.39 14.60
N GLY A 424 8.84 29.16 15.10
CA GLY A 424 7.76 28.41 15.75
C GLY A 424 6.88 27.60 14.79
N ALA A 425 7.21 27.51 13.51
CA ALA A 425 6.61 26.56 12.57
C ALA A 425 7.07 25.12 12.92
N MET A 426 6.15 24.15 12.80
CA MET A 426 6.41 22.70 12.89
C MET A 426 7.39 22.28 13.99
N PRO A 427 7.05 22.49 15.28
CA PRO A 427 7.97 22.28 16.39
C PRO A 427 8.42 20.83 16.59
N LYS A 428 7.74 19.85 15.97
CA LYS A 428 8.05 18.42 16.04
C LYS A 428 8.59 17.83 14.73
N LEU A 429 8.90 18.65 13.73
CA LEU A 429 9.37 18.15 12.44
C LEU A 429 10.73 17.49 12.59
N GLN A 430 10.80 16.20 12.28
CA GLN A 430 12.02 15.41 12.34
C GLN A 430 12.62 15.23 10.96
N TRP A 431 11.79 14.95 9.95
CA TRP A 431 12.24 14.72 8.58
C TRP A 431 11.62 15.70 7.60
N LEU A 432 12.47 16.33 6.80
CA LEU A 432 12.08 17.15 5.67
C LEU A 432 12.59 16.50 4.37
N ARG A 433 11.70 16.23 3.42
CA ARG A 433 12.05 15.80 2.07
C ARG A 433 11.63 16.86 1.07
N LEU A 434 12.57 17.29 0.24
CA LEU A 434 12.33 18.32 -0.77
C LEU A 434 12.73 17.78 -2.14
N GLN A 435 11.74 17.59 -3.01
CA GLN A 435 11.94 17.31 -4.42
C GLN A 435 11.91 18.63 -5.20
N PHE A 436 12.92 18.90 -6.03
CA PHE A 436 12.98 20.15 -6.80
C PHE A 436 13.60 19.97 -8.19
N SER A 437 13.42 20.96 -9.07
CA SER A 437 14.16 21.05 -10.32
C SER A 437 15.42 21.87 -10.12
N SER A 438 16.56 21.34 -10.55
CA SER A 438 17.82 22.10 -10.53
C SER A 438 17.89 23.15 -11.63
N VAL A 439 17.04 23.08 -12.65
CA VAL A 439 17.01 24.05 -13.76
C VAL A 439 16.76 25.45 -13.24
N GLY A 440 17.60 26.41 -13.63
CA GLY A 440 17.48 27.81 -13.23
C GLY A 440 17.91 28.11 -11.79
N CYS A 441 18.37 27.13 -11.00
CA CYS A 441 18.80 27.36 -9.60
C CYS A 441 19.97 28.35 -9.48
N HIS A 442 20.77 28.53 -10.53
CA HIS A 442 21.84 29.53 -10.57
C HIS A 442 21.34 30.97 -10.49
N GLN A 443 20.08 31.24 -10.90
CA GLN A 443 19.48 32.58 -10.87
C GLN A 443 19.06 32.97 -9.45
N ASN A 444 18.68 31.98 -8.64
CA ASN A 444 18.24 32.13 -7.25
C ASN A 444 18.97 31.11 -6.38
N ALA A 445 20.30 31.26 -6.23
CA ALA A 445 21.19 30.36 -5.47
C ALA A 445 20.98 30.45 -3.95
N ARG A 446 19.74 30.28 -3.49
CA ARG A 446 19.33 30.30 -2.08
C ARG A 446 18.54 29.02 -1.79
N GLY A 447 18.88 28.38 -0.67
CA GLY A 447 18.11 27.27 -0.14
C GLY A 447 16.83 27.76 0.54
N PRO A 448 16.06 26.85 1.16
CA PRO A 448 14.89 27.21 1.94
C PRO A 448 15.24 28.22 3.03
N ALA A 449 14.41 29.25 3.17
CA ALA A 449 14.59 30.28 4.19
C ALA A 449 14.08 29.78 5.55
N GLY A 450 14.72 30.21 6.65
CA GLY A 450 14.22 29.94 8.00
C GLY A 450 14.46 28.52 8.50
N MET A 451 15.30 27.72 7.83
CA MET A 451 15.66 26.37 8.28
C MET A 451 16.09 26.33 9.75
N GLN A 452 16.82 27.35 10.22
CA GLN A 452 17.28 27.46 11.61
C GLN A 452 16.15 27.47 12.66
N HIS A 453 14.90 27.69 12.26
CA HIS A 453 13.74 27.68 13.14
C HIS A 453 13.17 26.27 13.40
N LEU A 454 13.56 25.26 12.63
CA LEU A 454 13.07 23.88 12.72
C LEU A 454 13.79 23.10 13.82
N SER A 455 13.51 23.44 15.08
CA SER A 455 14.30 22.97 16.22
C SER A 455 14.38 21.45 16.43
N ALA A 456 13.43 20.67 15.89
CA ALA A 456 13.39 19.22 16.00
C ALA A 456 13.97 18.49 14.77
N LEU A 457 14.43 19.21 13.74
CA LEU A 457 14.85 18.62 12.48
C LEU A 457 16.11 17.76 12.68
N GLU A 458 16.02 16.50 12.25
CA GLU A 458 17.07 15.48 12.35
C GLU A 458 17.68 15.19 10.98
N ASP A 459 16.84 14.97 9.97
CA ASP A 459 17.24 14.62 8.61
C ASP A 459 16.58 15.54 7.57
N PHE A 460 17.37 16.00 6.61
CA PHE A 460 16.93 16.76 5.45
C PHE A 460 17.36 16.05 4.17
N PHE A 461 16.38 15.56 3.42
CA PHE A 461 16.55 14.89 2.14
C PHE A 461 16.25 15.88 1.01
N ALA A 462 17.24 16.16 0.18
CA ALA A 462 17.12 17.02 -0.97
C ALA A 462 17.31 16.20 -2.25
N ILE A 463 16.24 16.07 -3.02
CA ILE A 463 16.22 15.26 -4.25
C ILE A 463 16.07 16.21 -5.43
N SER A 464 17.15 16.34 -6.21
CA SER A 464 17.05 16.97 -7.53
C SER A 464 16.55 15.92 -8.51
N ASN A 465 15.32 16.09 -8.98
CA ASN A 465 14.81 15.25 -10.06
C ASN A 465 15.70 15.39 -11.29
N SER A 466 15.87 14.28 -12.03
CA SER A 466 16.64 14.21 -13.27
C SER A 466 15.98 14.99 -14.40
N ASP A 467 16.06 16.31 -14.35
CA ASP A 467 15.84 17.12 -15.54
C ASP A 467 17.13 17.10 -16.36
N TYR A 468 17.13 16.40 -17.50
CA TYR A 468 18.27 16.35 -18.44
C TYR A 468 18.69 17.74 -18.93
N ARG A 469 17.85 18.76 -18.70
CA ARG A 469 18.10 20.16 -19.04
C ARG A 469 18.96 20.88 -17.99
N ALA A 470 19.10 20.35 -16.77
CA ALA A 470 19.87 20.99 -15.72
C ALA A 470 21.38 20.76 -15.94
N THR A 471 22.11 21.87 -16.05
CA THR A 471 23.58 21.86 -16.15
C THR A 471 24.23 21.38 -14.84
N GLU A 472 25.43 20.82 -14.93
CA GLU A 472 26.22 20.44 -13.73
C GLU A 472 26.49 21.63 -12.80
N TYR A 473 26.66 22.82 -13.39
CA TYR A 473 26.77 24.08 -12.66
C TYR A 473 25.50 24.40 -11.85
N GLU A 474 24.33 24.23 -12.43
CA GLU A 474 23.05 24.45 -11.74
C GLU A 474 22.81 23.47 -10.60
N LYS A 475 23.15 22.19 -10.80
CA LYS A 475 23.13 21.18 -9.74
C LYS A 475 24.04 21.58 -8.59
N THR A 476 25.29 21.97 -8.90
CA THR A 476 26.26 22.43 -7.91
C THR A 476 25.79 23.69 -7.16
N CYS A 477 25.15 24.64 -7.87
CA CYS A 477 24.57 25.83 -7.25
C CYS A 477 23.45 25.46 -6.26
N ALA A 478 22.56 24.54 -6.64
CA ALA A 478 21.50 24.07 -5.78
C ALA A 478 22.05 23.37 -4.53
N GLU A 479 23.04 22.48 -4.69
CA GLU A 479 23.70 21.82 -3.56
C GLU A 479 24.35 22.82 -2.60
N SER A 480 25.08 23.80 -3.14
CA SER A 480 25.73 24.84 -2.34
C SER A 480 24.71 25.65 -1.54
N ALA A 481 23.59 25.98 -2.18
CA ALA A 481 22.49 26.70 -1.56
C ALA A 481 21.83 25.91 -0.40
N LEU A 482 21.62 24.60 -0.59
CA LEU A 482 21.10 23.69 0.44
C LEU A 482 22.08 23.52 1.61
N LYS A 483 23.37 23.29 1.31
CA LYS A 483 24.45 23.24 2.30
C LYS A 483 24.52 24.55 3.09
N GLY A 484 24.34 25.69 2.43
CA GLY A 484 24.26 27.02 3.05
C GLY A 484 23.11 27.13 4.05
N ALA A 485 21.91 26.67 3.69
CA ALA A 485 20.75 26.70 4.58
C ALA A 485 20.94 25.84 5.85
N ILE A 486 21.57 24.66 5.71
CA ILE A 486 21.83 23.75 6.84
C ILE A 486 22.97 24.24 7.74
N LYS A 487 23.98 24.92 7.19
CA LYS A 487 25.05 25.54 8.00
C LYS A 487 24.53 26.55 9.01
N LEU A 488 23.41 27.21 8.70
CA LEU A 488 22.76 28.17 9.60
C LEU A 488 21.92 27.49 10.70
N HIS A 489 21.69 26.17 10.62
CA HIS A 489 20.86 25.44 11.56
C HIS A 489 21.65 25.07 12.83
N PRO A 490 21.18 25.42 14.04
CA PRO A 490 21.94 25.27 15.28
C PRO A 490 22.28 23.81 15.64
N LYS A 491 21.45 22.86 15.21
CA LYS A 491 21.64 21.41 15.44
C LYS A 491 22.33 20.65 14.30
N HIS A 492 22.66 21.31 13.18
CA HIS A 492 23.27 20.67 12.00
C HIS A 492 22.62 19.32 11.60
N PRO A 493 21.35 19.32 11.17
CA PRO A 493 20.67 18.11 10.72
C PRO A 493 21.43 17.42 9.59
N ARG A 494 21.27 16.10 9.48
CA ARG A 494 21.91 15.30 8.44
C ARG A 494 21.33 15.67 7.09
N LEU A 495 22.19 16.14 6.19
CA LEU A 495 21.80 16.50 4.84
C LEU A 495 22.13 15.35 3.90
N HIS A 496 21.10 14.80 3.26
CA HIS A 496 21.21 13.78 2.23
C HIS A 496 20.85 14.44 0.89
N ILE A 497 21.79 14.45 -0.06
CA ILE A 497 21.56 15.01 -1.38
C ILE A 497 21.67 13.87 -2.39
N ASN A 498 20.57 13.61 -3.10
CA ASN A 498 20.57 12.65 -4.20
C ASN A 498 20.18 13.35 -5.51
N SER A 499 20.95 13.11 -6.57
CA SER A 499 20.44 13.22 -7.93
C SER A 499 19.81 11.89 -8.30
N SER A 500 18.64 11.86 -8.94
CA SER A 500 17.86 10.63 -9.19
C SER A 500 18.49 9.62 -10.18
N TYR A 501 19.82 9.55 -10.27
CA TYR A 501 20.57 8.65 -11.16
C TYR A 501 21.51 7.65 -10.47
N ASP A 502 21.67 7.67 -9.14
CA ASP A 502 22.63 6.76 -8.47
C ASP A 502 22.06 5.45 -7.91
N HIS A 503 20.81 5.08 -8.22
CA HIS A 503 20.22 3.81 -7.77
C HIS A 503 19.63 2.90 -8.87
N TYR A 504 19.92 3.14 -10.15
CA TYR A 504 19.48 2.22 -11.21
C TYR A 504 20.51 1.16 -11.63
N PHE A 505 21.75 1.22 -11.13
CA PHE A 505 22.73 0.15 -11.35
C PHE A 505 23.75 0.12 -10.20
N LYS A 506 23.59 -0.82 -9.26
CA LYS A 506 24.70 -1.54 -8.66
C LYS A 506 24.26 -2.77 -7.88
#